data_AF-R5IHS1-F1
#
_entry.id   AF-R5IHS1-F1
#
_cell.length_a   1.000
_cell.length_b   1.000
_cell.length_c   1.000
_cell.angle_alpha   90.00
_cell.angle_beta   90.00
_cell.angle_gamma   90.00
#
_symmetry.space_group_name_H-M   'P 1'
#
loop_
_entity.id
_entity.type
_entity.pdbx_description
1 polymer ?
#
loop_
_entity_poly.entity_id
_entity_poly.type
_entity_poly.pdbx_seq_one_letter_code
_entity_poly.pdbx_strand_id
1 'polypeptide(L)' 'MENLSRMVIDLYKQSFTDYANGNTVNVDAILEAQEAVSNAIIKARIEKTETGFLEHLKADIDYLKYQIL' A
#
# COMPACT_ATOMS: atom_id res chain seq x y z
N MET A 1 -2.91 -13.04 -1.43
CA MET A 1 -3.30 -11.78 -2.12
C MET A 1 -4.37 -11.03 -1.33
N GLU A 2 -5.45 -11.68 -0.91
CA GLU A 2 -6.58 -11.05 -0.17
C GLU A 2 -6.15 -10.25 1.07
N ASN A 3 -5.13 -10.71 1.82
CA ASN A 3 -4.59 -9.99 2.98
C ASN A 3 -3.93 -8.65 2.60
N LEU A 4 -3.15 -8.62 1.51
CA LEU A 4 -2.51 -7.38 1.03
C LEU A 4 -3.55 -6.38 0.50
N SER A 5 -4.59 -6.86 -0.18
CA SER A 5 -5.69 -6.01 -0.64
C SER A 5 -6.39 -5.35 0.53
N ARG A 6 -6.67 -6.13 1.59
CA ARG A 6 -7.33 -5.62 2.79
C ARG A 6 -6.46 -4.58 3.50
N MET A 7 -5.17 -4.84 3.63
CA MET A 7 -4.18 -3.92 4.20
C MET A 7 -4.18 -2.57 3.45
N VAL A 8 -4.12 -2.58 2.12
CA VAL A 8 -4.12 -1.33 1.32
C VAL A 8 -5.44 -0.57 1.47
N ILE A 9 -6.58 -1.27 1.48
CA ILE A 9 -7.89 -0.64 1.70
C ILE A 9 -7.97 0.01 3.08
N ASP A 10 -7.53 -0.69 4.12
CA ASP A 10 -7.59 -0.18 5.49
C ASP A 10 -6.61 0.99 5.69
N LEU A 11 -5.44 0.97 5.04
CA LEU A 11 -4.51 2.10 4.98
C LEU A 11 -5.18 3.33 4.33
N TYR A 12 -5.80 3.17 3.17
CA TYR A 12 -6.52 4.26 2.49
C TYR A 12 -7.62 4.88 3.37
N LYS A 13 -8.43 4.04 4.02
CA LYS A 13 -9.50 4.50 4.92
C LYS A 13 -8.94 5.29 6.10
N GLN A 14 -7.86 4.81 6.71
CA GLN A 14 -7.24 5.47 7.84
C GLN A 14 -6.64 6.82 7.42
N SER A 15 -5.83 6.84 6.35
CA SER A 15 -5.20 8.07 5.85
C SER A 15 -6.23 9.12 5.43
N PHE A 16 -7.33 8.72 4.78
CA PHE A 16 -8.41 9.63 4.45
C PHE A 16 -9.13 10.17 5.70
N THR A 17 -9.37 9.31 6.69
CA THR A 17 -9.98 9.73 7.96
C THR A 17 -9.09 10.72 8.71
N ASP A 18 -7.78 10.47 8.75
CA ASP A 18 -6.81 11.39 9.37
C ASP A 18 -6.79 12.73 8.65
N TYR A 19 -6.70 12.71 7.31
CA TYR A 19 -6.76 13.92 6.49
C TYR A 19 -8.05 14.73 6.72
N ALA A 20 -9.22 14.06 6.69
CA ALA A 20 -10.52 14.70 6.88
C ALA A 20 -10.69 15.32 8.27
N ASN A 21 -10.05 14.73 9.30
CA ASN A 21 -10.07 15.24 10.66
C ASN A 21 -8.96 16.29 10.93
N GLY A 22 -8.10 16.60 9.95
CA GLY A 22 -6.96 17.49 10.13
C GLY A 22 -5.83 16.89 10.97
N ASN A 23 -5.81 15.56 11.14
CA ASN A 23 -4.74 14.84 11.81
C ASN A 23 -3.55 14.64 10.86
N THR A 24 -2.37 14.47 11.44
CA THR A 24 -1.19 14.02 10.69
C THR A 24 -1.44 12.60 10.17
N VAL A 25 -1.35 12.41 8.86
CA VAL A 25 -1.41 11.09 8.23
C VAL A 25 -0.19 10.26 8.65
N ASN A 26 -0.43 8.98 8.97
CA ASN A 26 0.62 8.07 9.40
C ASN A 26 1.52 7.63 8.23
N VAL A 27 2.61 8.36 8.01
CA VAL A 27 3.58 8.09 6.94
C VAL A 27 4.30 6.75 7.15
N ASP A 28 4.57 6.36 8.39
CA ASP A 28 5.26 5.10 8.70
C ASP A 28 4.44 3.90 8.23
N ALA A 29 3.13 3.91 8.48
CA ALA A 29 2.21 2.87 8.00
C ALA A 29 2.20 2.75 6.46
N ILE A 30 2.37 3.87 5.74
CA ILE A 30 2.46 3.87 4.28
C ILE A 30 3.76 3.23 3.82
N LEU A 31 4.89 3.54 4.47
CA LEU A 31 6.19 2.96 4.16
C LEU A 31 6.21 1.45 4.46
N GLU A 32 5.65 1.02 5.58
CA GLU A 32 5.51 -0.39 5.93
C GLU A 32 4.67 -1.16 4.89
N ALA A 33 3.54 -0.59 4.46
CA ALA A 33 2.72 -1.19 3.42
C ALA A 33 3.47 -1.27 2.07
N GLN A 34 4.21 -0.21 1.71
CA GLN A 34 5.01 -0.16 0.48
C GLN A 34 6.11 -1.24 0.49
N GLU A 35 6.77 -1.45 1.64
CA GLU A 35 7.77 -2.49 1.84
C GLU A 35 7.13 -3.88 1.74
N ALA A 36 6.01 -4.11 2.43
CA ALA A 36 5.30 -5.39 2.41
C ALA A 36 4.89 -5.82 0.99
N VAL A 37 4.31 -4.91 0.21
CA VAL A 37 3.95 -5.20 -1.19
C VAL A 37 5.19 -5.38 -2.07
N SER A 38 6.25 -4.60 -1.87
CA SER A 38 7.51 -4.76 -2.61
C SER A 38 8.16 -6.12 -2.35
N ASN A 39 8.17 -6.57 -1.10
CA ASN A 39 8.67 -7.90 -0.72
C ASN A 39 7.82 -9.03 -1.32
N ALA A 40 6.50 -8.86 -1.37
CA ALA A 40 5.61 -9.80 -2.05
C ALA A 40 5.89 -9.89 -3.56
N ILE A 41 6.17 -8.76 -4.23
CA ILE A 41 6.56 -8.73 -5.65
C ILE A 41 7.88 -9.47 -5.86
N ILE A 42 8.90 -9.19 -5.02
CA ILE A 42 10.20 -9.87 -5.12
C ILE A 42 10.03 -11.38 -4.99
N LYS A 43 9.24 -11.82 -4.00
CA LYS A 43 8.94 -13.24 -3.79
C LYS A 43 8.24 -13.85 -5.01
N ALA A 44 7.21 -13.18 -5.54
CA ALA A 44 6.49 -13.66 -6.72
C ALA A 44 7.39 -13.78 -7.96
N ARG A 45 8.33 -12.83 -8.15
CA ARG A 45 9.34 -12.91 -9.22
C ARG A 45 10.27 -14.11 -9.06
N ILE A 46 10.74 -14.38 -7.85
CA ILE A 46 11.59 -15.55 -7.53
C ILE A 46 10.81 -16.85 -7.84
N GLU A 47 9.54 -16.89 -7.45
CA GLU A 47 8.65 -18.04 -7.64
C GLU A 47 8.09 -18.15 -9.08
N LYS A 48 8.42 -17.20 -9.96
CA LYS A 48 7.89 -17.09 -11.34
C LYS A 48 6.35 -17.07 -11.40
N THR A 49 5.72 -16.43 -10.42
CA THR A 49 4.27 -16.21 -10.37
C THR A 49 3.92 -14.80 -10.89
N GLU A 50 2.64 -14.60 -11.21
CA GLU A 50 2.15 -13.33 -11.75
C GLU A 50 2.29 -12.20 -10.71
N THR A 51 2.81 -11.05 -11.14
CA THR A 51 3.01 -9.87 -10.28
C THR A 51 2.03 -8.74 -10.56
N GLY A 52 1.25 -8.79 -11.64
CA GLY A 52 0.42 -7.66 -12.10
C GLY A 52 -0.47 -7.09 -10.99
N PHE A 53 -1.15 -7.96 -10.24
CA PHE A 53 -1.97 -7.56 -9.10
C PHE A 53 -1.18 -6.82 -8.00
N LEU A 54 0.03 -7.30 -7.68
CA LEU A 54 0.86 -6.70 -6.64
C LEU A 54 1.46 -5.36 -7.10
N GLU A 55 1.81 -5.24 -8.39
CA GLU A 55 2.28 -3.98 -8.98
C GLU A 55 1.16 -2.92 -8.96
N HIS A 56 -0.10 -3.31 -9.18
CA HIS A 56 -1.25 -2.42 -9.00
C HIS A 56 -1.40 -1.93 -7.55
N LEU A 57 -1.34 -2.84 -6.57
CA LEU A 57 -1.38 -2.46 -5.16
C LEU A 57 -0.24 -1.51 -4.77
N LYS A 58 0.95 -1.70 -5.34
CA LYS A 58 2.09 -0.80 -5.12
C LYS A 58 1.81 0.60 -5.68
N ALA A 59 1.26 0.68 -6.90
CA ALA A 59 0.89 1.95 -7.51
C ALA A 59 -0.17 2.70 -6.69
N ASP A 60 -1.14 1.98 -6.11
CA ASP A 60 -2.15 2.57 -5.22
C ASP A 60 -1.48 3.15 -3.95
N ILE A 61 -0.60 2.40 -3.29
CA ILE A 61 0.14 2.92 -2.12
C ILE A 61 1.00 4.14 -2.49
N ASP A 62 1.67 4.11 -3.65
CA ASP A 62 2.48 5.23 -4.13
C ASP A 62 1.62 6.48 -4.40
N TYR A 63 0.42 6.31 -4.94
CA TYR A 63 -0.53 7.42 -5.11
C TYR A 63 -0.87 8.08 -3.77
N LEU A 64 -1.14 7.28 -2.74
CA LEU A 64 -1.41 7.79 -1.40
C LEU A 64 -0.26 8.66 -0.86
N LYS A 65 0.98 8.22 -1.08
CA LYS A 65 2.19 8.91 -0.63
C LYS A 65 2.46 10.23 -1.35
N TYR A 66 2.20 10.29 -2.66
CA TYR A 66 2.65 11.42 -3.50
C TYR A 66 1.53 12.40 -3.89
N GLN A 67 0.26 12.06 -3.65
CA GLN A 67 -0.88 12.86 -4.10
C GLN A 67 -1.83 13.30 -2.98
N ILE A 68 -1.82 12.62 -1.82
CA ILE A 68 -2.68 12.97 -0.67
C ILE A 68 -1.90 13.65 0.46
N LEU A 69 -0.64 13.23 0.67
CA LEU A 69 0.33 13.83 1.57
C LEU A 69 1.09 14.99 0.92
#